data_AF-A0A3B9XEG2-F1
#
_entry.id   AF-A0A3B9XEG2-F1
#
_cell.length_a   1.000
_cell.length_b   1.000
_cell.length_c   1.000
_cell.angle_alpha   90.00
_cell.angle_beta   90.00
_cell.angle_gamma   90.00
#
_symmetry.space_group_name_H-M   'P 1'
#
loop_
_entity.id
_entity.type
_entity.pdbx_description
1 polymer ?
#
loop_
_entity_poly.entity_id
_entity_poly.type
_entity_poly.pdbx_seq_one_letter_code
_entity_poly.pdbx_strand_id
1 'polypeptide(L)'
;MTAAKRKRAVLDDSYSQFDQVNGSHPWAEQVPEGSIQYPVRKLKNGKVTYFNFHLAKEMELLPEDHAHRLNKKLEKKLLQNFCLRIINEYEQNEGVSYPKTQMRENTYMATRYLQLQHPDKTGRTSGDGRGIWNGVWTSKSGTTWDVSSRGTGVTALAPGVVKAGHPLPSGCEDYGYSCGMAEIDELYSAAILSEVFHRQGYHTERVL
;
A
#
# COMPACT_ATOMS: atom_id res chain seq x y z
N MET A 1 -26.30 -31.71 -3.37
CA MET A 1 -25.26 -31.12 -4.24
C MET A 1 -24.05 -32.03 -4.25
N THR A 2 -23.49 -32.37 -5.41
CA THR A 2 -22.41 -33.36 -5.54
C THR A 2 -21.08 -32.83 -4.99
N ALA A 3 -20.23 -33.72 -4.45
CA ALA A 3 -18.89 -33.38 -3.93
C ALA A 3 -18.01 -32.64 -4.95
N ALA A 4 -18.22 -32.88 -6.25
CA ALA A 4 -17.58 -32.15 -7.34
C ALA A 4 -18.01 -30.68 -7.44
N LYS A 5 -19.28 -30.34 -7.15
CA LYS A 5 -19.75 -28.94 -7.05
C LYS A 5 -19.19 -28.24 -5.82
N ARG A 6 -19.01 -28.97 -4.71
CA ARG A 6 -18.33 -28.47 -3.49
C ARG A 6 -16.85 -28.17 -3.74
N LYS A 7 -16.13 -29.06 -4.44
CA LYS A 7 -14.72 -28.85 -4.85
C LYS A 7 -14.56 -27.65 -5.80
N ARG A 8 -15.54 -27.42 -6.69
CA ARG A 8 -15.51 -26.33 -7.68
C ARG A 8 -15.86 -24.95 -7.08
N ALA A 9 -16.70 -24.90 -6.05
CA ALA A 9 -17.02 -23.67 -5.33
C ALA A 9 -15.90 -23.23 -4.36
N VAL A 10 -15.12 -24.18 -3.83
CA VAL A 10 -13.94 -23.90 -2.98
C VAL A 10 -12.75 -23.36 -3.80
N LEU A 11 -12.76 -23.55 -5.13
CA LEU A 11 -11.70 -23.09 -6.05
C LEU A 11 -11.89 -21.65 -6.57
N ASP A 12 -12.98 -20.96 -6.22
CA ASP A 12 -13.36 -19.73 -6.93
C ASP A 12 -12.83 -18.42 -6.33
N ASP A 13 -12.15 -18.47 -5.17
CA ASP A 13 -11.37 -17.32 -4.71
C ASP A 13 -9.96 -17.73 -4.24
N SER A 14 -9.17 -18.24 -5.19
CA SER A 14 -7.80 -18.74 -4.96
C SER A 14 -6.83 -17.70 -4.37
N TYR A 15 -7.25 -16.43 -4.27
CA TYR A 15 -6.45 -15.32 -3.77
C TYR A 15 -7.23 -14.44 -2.78
N SER A 16 -8.31 -14.95 -2.16
CA SER A 16 -9.12 -14.21 -1.17
C SER A 16 -8.30 -13.64 -0.01
N GLN A 17 -7.16 -14.27 0.28
CA GLN A 17 -6.22 -13.87 1.31
C GLN A 17 -5.77 -12.40 1.17
N PHE A 18 -5.61 -11.89 -0.05
CA PHE A 18 -5.25 -10.49 -0.25
C PHE A 18 -6.31 -9.50 0.28
N ASP A 19 -7.56 -9.93 0.47
CA ASP A 19 -8.65 -9.06 0.94
C ASP A 19 -8.56 -8.71 2.43
N GLN A 20 -7.69 -9.37 3.20
CA GLN A 20 -7.40 -8.94 4.58
C GLN A 20 -6.75 -7.54 4.59
N VAL A 21 -5.96 -7.23 3.55
CA VAL A 21 -5.30 -5.94 3.38
C VAL A 21 -6.32 -4.96 2.78
N ASN A 22 -7.03 -4.26 3.66
CA ASN A 22 -8.20 -3.46 3.32
C ASN A 22 -8.20 -2.02 3.89
N GLY A 23 -7.07 -1.57 4.41
CA GLY A 23 -6.87 -0.26 5.06
C GLY A 23 -6.95 -0.31 6.59
N SER A 24 -7.56 -1.35 7.18
CA SER A 24 -7.62 -1.51 8.63
C SER A 24 -6.26 -1.87 9.22
N HIS A 25 -5.89 -1.21 10.31
CA HIS A 25 -4.62 -1.44 10.98
C HIS A 25 -4.78 -1.30 12.51
N PRO A 26 -4.41 -2.32 13.32
CA PRO A 26 -4.60 -2.30 14.78
C PRO A 26 -3.94 -1.10 15.45
N TRP A 27 -2.78 -0.66 14.94
CA TRP A 27 -2.08 0.52 15.45
C TRP A 27 -2.93 1.81 15.41
N ALA A 28 -3.74 2.02 14.37
CA ALA A 28 -4.59 3.20 14.26
C ALA A 28 -5.67 3.24 15.35
N GLU A 29 -6.15 2.08 15.79
CA GLU A 29 -7.14 1.96 16.86
C GLU A 29 -6.53 2.27 18.23
N GLN A 30 -5.29 1.85 18.44
CA GLN A 30 -4.56 2.06 19.70
C GLN A 30 -3.97 3.47 19.82
N VAL A 31 -3.67 4.12 18.69
CA VAL A 31 -3.08 5.47 18.64
C VAL A 31 -3.87 6.36 17.66
N PRO A 32 -5.09 6.83 18.04
CA PRO A 32 -6.00 7.51 17.11
C PRO A 32 -5.41 8.77 16.46
N GLU A 33 -4.61 9.54 17.20
CA GLU A 33 -3.95 10.74 16.67
C GLU A 33 -2.65 10.44 15.91
N GLY A 34 -2.21 9.18 15.92
CA GLY A 34 -0.96 8.74 15.31
C GLY A 34 -1.00 8.68 13.80
N SER A 35 -2.17 8.78 13.16
CA SER A 35 -2.27 8.71 11.70
C SER A 35 -3.28 9.71 11.13
N ILE A 36 -3.17 9.94 9.82
CA ILE A 36 -4.19 10.59 9.00
C ILE A 36 -4.85 9.52 8.14
N GLN A 37 -6.17 9.52 8.09
CA GLN A 37 -6.97 8.57 7.31
C GLN A 37 -7.32 9.18 5.95
N TYR A 38 -7.04 8.45 4.88
CA TYR A 38 -7.29 8.86 3.50
C TYR A 38 -8.32 7.96 2.82
N PRO A 39 -9.34 8.53 2.17
CA PRO A 39 -10.10 7.78 1.17
C PRO A 39 -9.18 7.43 0.00
N VAL A 40 -9.39 6.27 -0.61
CA VAL A 40 -8.59 5.80 -1.74
C VAL A 40 -9.46 5.35 -2.89
N ARG A 41 -8.92 5.52 -4.10
CA ARG A 41 -9.53 5.05 -5.34
C ARG A 41 -8.59 4.08 -6.06
N LYS A 42 -9.19 3.16 -6.81
CA LYS A 42 -8.49 2.25 -7.71
C LYS A 42 -8.08 2.99 -8.97
N LEU A 43 -6.84 2.80 -9.39
CA LEU A 43 -6.37 3.27 -10.69
C LEU A 43 -6.78 2.28 -11.79
N LYS A 44 -6.99 2.80 -12.99
CA LYS A 44 -7.26 2.00 -14.19
C LYS A 44 -5.93 1.72 -14.90
N ASN A 45 -5.88 0.61 -15.63
CA ASN A 45 -4.78 0.27 -16.54
C ASN A 45 -3.41 0.04 -15.87
N GLY A 46 -3.37 -0.20 -14.56
CA GLY A 46 -2.15 -0.67 -13.89
C GLY A 46 -1.71 -2.02 -14.43
N LYS A 47 -0.41 -2.30 -14.32
CA LYS A 47 0.21 -3.57 -14.71
C LYS A 47 1.19 -3.98 -13.62
N VAL A 48 1.21 -5.27 -13.30
CA VAL A 48 2.21 -5.83 -12.38
C VAL A 48 3.49 -6.09 -13.17
N THR A 49 4.57 -5.42 -12.79
CA THR A 49 5.88 -5.51 -13.45
C THR A 49 6.88 -6.34 -12.67
N TYR A 50 6.60 -6.57 -11.38
CA TYR A 50 7.35 -7.40 -10.46
C TYR A 50 6.39 -7.99 -9.42
N PHE A 51 6.65 -9.22 -8.97
CA PHE A 51 5.97 -9.84 -7.84
C PHE A 51 6.86 -10.91 -7.22
N ASN A 52 7.06 -10.84 -5.90
CA ASN A 52 7.94 -11.70 -5.15
C ASN A 52 7.22 -12.99 -4.72
N PHE A 53 7.24 -14.00 -5.59
CA PHE A 53 6.60 -15.29 -5.31
C PHE A 53 7.17 -16.00 -4.08
N HIS A 54 8.46 -15.84 -3.79
CA HIS A 54 9.08 -16.45 -2.60
C HIS A 54 8.53 -15.83 -1.33
N LEU A 55 8.53 -14.49 -1.25
CA LEU A 55 7.96 -13.77 -0.12
C LEU A 55 6.45 -14.05 0.01
N ALA A 56 5.70 -14.07 -1.09
CA ALA A 56 4.28 -14.38 -1.04
C ALA A 56 3.97 -15.78 -0.47
N LYS A 57 4.86 -16.75 -0.69
CA LYS A 57 4.76 -18.09 -0.07
C LYS A 57 5.18 -18.08 1.40
N GLU A 58 6.25 -17.36 1.73
CA GLU A 58 6.71 -17.15 3.11
C GLU A 58 5.63 -16.48 3.97
N MET A 59 4.93 -15.51 3.41
CA MET A 59 3.77 -14.86 4.03
C MET A 59 2.52 -15.75 4.03
N GLU A 60 2.52 -16.91 3.38
CA GLU A 60 1.33 -17.76 3.17
C GLU A 60 0.18 -17.09 2.38
N LEU A 61 0.48 -16.04 1.60
CA LEU A 61 -0.45 -15.45 0.63
C LEU A 61 -0.69 -16.38 -0.56
N LEU A 62 0.31 -17.21 -0.88
CA LEU A 62 0.25 -18.25 -1.90
C LEU A 62 0.55 -19.64 -1.30
N PRO A 63 -0.08 -20.71 -1.81
CA PRO A 63 0.33 -22.08 -1.49
C PRO A 63 1.81 -22.34 -1.82
N GLU A 64 2.45 -23.21 -1.06
CA GLU A 64 3.86 -23.58 -1.25
C GLU A 64 4.13 -24.18 -2.64
N ASP A 65 3.17 -24.94 -3.17
CA ASP A 65 3.21 -25.57 -4.49
C ASP A 65 2.76 -24.63 -5.64
N HIS A 66 2.41 -23.37 -5.34
CA HIS A 66 2.00 -22.41 -6.36
C HIS A 66 3.15 -22.13 -7.33
N ALA A 67 2.90 -22.24 -8.64
CA ALA A 67 3.91 -21.97 -9.66
C ALA A 67 4.31 -20.50 -9.66
N HIS A 68 5.61 -20.20 -9.81
CA HIS A 68 6.12 -18.82 -9.88
C HIS A 68 5.78 -18.17 -11.23
N ARG A 69 4.49 -18.00 -11.48
CA ARG A 69 3.93 -17.47 -12.72
C ARG A 69 2.75 -16.57 -12.39
N LEU A 70 2.85 -15.34 -12.86
CA LEU A 70 1.76 -14.38 -12.76
C LEU A 70 0.67 -14.78 -13.77
N ASN A 71 -0.42 -15.36 -13.27
CA ASN A 71 -1.60 -15.64 -14.08
C ASN A 71 -2.59 -14.48 -13.98
N LYS A 72 -3.55 -14.43 -14.92
CA LYS A 72 -4.55 -13.35 -15.02
C LYS A 72 -5.38 -13.14 -13.75
N LYS A 73 -5.66 -14.21 -13.00
CA LYS A 73 -6.43 -14.12 -11.75
C LYS A 73 -5.60 -13.44 -10.65
N LEU A 74 -4.35 -13.85 -10.49
CA LEU A 74 -3.42 -13.27 -9.52
C LEU A 74 -3.15 -11.80 -9.84
N GLU A 75 -2.80 -11.48 -11.09
CA GLU A 75 -2.55 -10.10 -11.51
C GLU A 75 -3.77 -9.20 -11.25
N LYS A 76 -4.97 -9.66 -11.60
CA LYS A 76 -6.20 -8.93 -11.32
C LYS A 76 -6.38 -8.66 -9.82
N LYS A 77 -6.13 -9.65 -8.96
CA LYS A 77 -6.23 -9.50 -7.50
C LYS A 77 -5.20 -8.50 -6.97
N LEU A 78 -3.94 -8.62 -7.39
CA LEU A 78 -2.88 -7.68 -7.01
C LEU A 78 -3.23 -6.24 -7.41
N LEU A 79 -3.71 -6.03 -8.64
CA LEU A 79 -4.12 -4.69 -9.09
C LEU A 79 -5.35 -4.17 -8.33
N GLN A 80 -6.31 -5.04 -8.01
CA GLN A 80 -7.45 -4.65 -7.18
C GLN A 80 -7.03 -4.20 -5.79
N ASN A 81 -5.99 -4.81 -5.23
CA ASN A 81 -5.54 -4.58 -3.86
C ASN A 81 -4.54 -3.45 -3.74
N PHE A 82 -3.58 -3.33 -4.67
CA PHE A 82 -2.42 -2.44 -4.53
C PHE A 82 -2.36 -1.31 -5.56
N CYS A 83 -3.15 -1.35 -6.65
CA CYS A 83 -3.18 -0.28 -7.66
C CYS A 83 -4.10 0.87 -7.19
N LEU A 84 -3.65 1.58 -6.16
CA LEU A 84 -4.43 2.57 -5.42
C LEU A 84 -3.83 3.98 -5.54
N ARG A 85 -4.69 4.97 -5.40
CA ARG A 85 -4.35 6.39 -5.28
C ARG A 85 -5.16 6.97 -4.12
N ILE A 86 -4.50 7.65 -3.20
CA ILE A 86 -5.21 8.42 -2.17
C ILE A 86 -5.95 9.58 -2.83
N ILE A 87 -7.07 9.98 -2.22
CA ILE A 87 -7.73 11.23 -2.53
C ILE A 87 -7.32 12.19 -1.41
N ASN A 88 -6.33 13.03 -1.71
CA ASN A 88 -5.69 13.84 -0.69
C ASN A 88 -6.49 15.11 -0.37
N GLU A 89 -5.97 15.94 0.54
CA GLU A 89 -6.63 17.15 1.01
C GLU A 89 -6.89 18.15 -0.12
N TYR A 90 -6.01 18.23 -1.11
CA TYR A 90 -6.21 19.10 -2.27
C TYR A 90 -7.45 18.67 -3.06
N GLU A 91 -7.53 17.38 -3.41
CA GLU A 91 -8.68 16.85 -4.16
C GLU A 91 -9.99 16.96 -3.37
N GLN A 92 -9.95 16.76 -2.06
CA GLN A 92 -11.12 16.92 -1.19
C GLN A 92 -11.57 18.38 -1.12
N ASN A 93 -10.65 19.34 -1.01
CA ASN A 93 -10.96 20.77 -0.97
C ASN A 93 -11.52 21.29 -2.30
N GLU A 94 -11.00 20.80 -3.42
CA GLU A 94 -11.48 21.13 -4.77
C GLU A 94 -12.80 20.42 -5.13
N GLY A 95 -13.34 19.59 -4.23
CA GLY A 95 -14.59 18.86 -4.45
C GLY A 95 -14.50 17.83 -5.58
N VAL A 96 -13.30 17.30 -5.84
CA VAL A 96 -13.08 16.30 -6.90
C VAL A 96 -13.83 15.01 -6.54
N SER A 97 -14.69 14.59 -7.46
CA SER A 97 -15.56 13.42 -7.30
C SER A 97 -15.14 12.29 -8.23
N TYR A 98 -15.18 11.06 -7.72
CA TYR A 98 -14.85 9.86 -8.47
C TYR A 98 -16.04 8.89 -8.49
N PRO A 99 -16.18 8.07 -9.55
CA PRO A 99 -17.22 7.05 -9.60
C PRO A 99 -17.12 6.08 -8.42
N LYS A 100 -18.25 5.76 -7.77
CA LYS A 100 -18.31 4.83 -6.62
C LYS A 100 -17.63 3.48 -6.90
N THR A 101 -17.65 3.02 -8.16
CA THR A 101 -16.99 1.77 -8.58
C THR A 101 -15.47 1.80 -8.48
N GLN A 102 -14.86 2.99 -8.45
CA GLN A 102 -13.42 3.17 -8.25
C GLN A 102 -13.07 3.32 -6.77
N MET A 103 -14.01 3.73 -5.93
CA MET A 103 -13.77 3.97 -4.52
C MET A 103 -13.56 2.66 -3.76
N ARG A 104 -12.67 2.69 -2.76
CA ARG A 104 -12.69 1.72 -1.67
C ARG A 104 -13.68 2.15 -0.60
N GLU A 105 -14.22 1.18 0.12
CA GLU A 105 -15.16 1.43 1.21
C GLU A 105 -14.44 1.98 2.45
N ASN A 106 -13.29 1.40 2.77
CA ASN A 106 -12.46 1.81 3.91
C ASN A 106 -11.48 2.93 3.55
N THR A 107 -11.06 3.67 4.57
CA THR A 107 -9.92 4.57 4.52
C THR A 107 -8.61 3.85 4.84
N TYR A 108 -7.51 4.46 4.45
CA TYR A 108 -6.15 3.93 4.58
C TYR A 108 -5.32 4.96 5.32
N MET A 109 -4.41 4.50 6.17
CA MET A 109 -3.69 5.41 7.07
C MET A 109 -2.32 5.83 6.53
N ALA A 110 -1.94 7.07 6.78
CA ALA A 110 -0.57 7.56 6.71
C ALA A 110 -0.11 7.89 8.15
N THR A 111 0.97 7.29 8.62
CA THR A 111 1.41 7.45 10.00
C THR A 111 2.18 8.74 10.20
N ARG A 112 2.00 9.34 11.38
CA ARG A 112 2.78 10.46 11.87
C ARG A 112 4.01 9.91 12.59
N TYR A 113 5.15 10.49 12.30
CA TYR A 113 6.37 10.24 13.06
C TYR A 113 7.30 11.44 12.97
N LEU A 114 8.16 11.57 13.97
CA LEU A 114 9.16 12.63 14.01
C LEU A 114 10.19 12.43 12.89
N GLN A 115 10.36 13.45 12.06
CA GLN A 115 11.49 13.53 11.13
C GLN A 115 12.38 14.70 11.57
N LEU A 116 13.60 14.40 12.03
CA LEU A 116 14.54 15.46 12.46
C LEU A 116 14.95 16.41 11.33
N GLN A 117 14.72 16.00 10.08
CA GLN A 117 14.94 16.80 8.89
C GLN A 117 13.77 17.76 8.59
N HIS A 118 12.62 17.62 9.26
CA HIS A 118 11.48 18.53 9.11
C HIS A 118 11.64 19.77 9.99
N PRO A 119 11.08 20.93 9.57
CA PRO A 119 11.06 22.13 10.40
C PRO A 119 10.34 21.92 11.73
N ASP A 120 9.21 21.19 11.70
CA ASP A 120 8.48 20.78 12.89
C ASP A 120 9.13 19.55 13.54
N LYS A 121 9.69 19.73 14.73
CA LYS A 121 10.37 18.69 15.51
C LYS A 121 9.42 17.98 16.50
N THR A 122 8.12 18.06 16.27
CA THR A 122 7.10 17.46 17.15
C THR A 122 6.36 16.28 16.51
N GLY A 123 6.60 15.97 15.23
CA GLY A 123 5.92 14.87 14.54
C GLY A 123 4.49 15.19 14.08
N ARG A 124 4.01 16.42 14.28
CA ARG A 124 2.64 16.82 13.92
C ARG A 124 2.48 17.16 12.45
N THR A 125 3.57 17.48 11.75
CA THR A 125 3.55 17.74 10.31
C THR A 125 4.57 16.90 9.56
N SER A 126 4.95 15.74 10.09
CA SER A 126 5.91 14.83 9.47
C SER A 126 5.44 13.39 9.59
N GLY A 127 5.88 12.54 8.66
CA GLY A 127 5.42 11.16 8.59
C GLY A 127 5.37 10.64 7.16
N ASP A 128 4.42 9.75 6.89
CA ASP A 128 4.23 9.12 5.60
C ASP A 128 3.75 10.12 4.53
N GLY A 129 4.69 10.84 3.92
CA GLY A 129 4.43 11.90 2.94
C GLY A 129 3.95 11.42 1.56
N ARG A 130 4.22 10.15 1.22
CA ARG A 130 3.97 9.59 -0.12
C ARG A 130 3.50 8.14 -0.12
N GLY A 131 2.96 7.68 1.00
CA GLY A 131 2.60 6.29 1.18
C GLY A 131 1.47 6.11 2.16
N ILE A 132 0.89 4.93 2.13
CA ILE A 132 -0.16 4.50 3.03
C ILE A 132 0.13 3.09 3.52
N TRP A 133 -0.38 2.79 4.70
CA TRP A 133 -0.54 1.43 5.16
C TRP A 133 -1.79 0.86 4.51
N ASN A 134 -1.63 -0.23 3.77
CA ASN A 134 -2.73 -0.99 3.21
C ASN A 134 -3.42 -1.87 4.26
N GLY A 135 -2.83 -1.98 5.45
CA GLY A 135 -3.33 -2.73 6.59
C GLY A 135 -2.36 -3.82 7.00
N VAL A 136 -2.88 -4.85 7.65
CA VAL A 136 -2.10 -6.00 8.11
C VAL A 136 -2.57 -7.28 7.42
N TRP A 137 -1.64 -8.20 7.28
CA TRP A 137 -1.90 -9.57 6.84
C TRP A 137 -1.48 -10.54 7.94
N THR A 138 -2.38 -11.42 8.37
CA THR A 138 -2.04 -12.48 9.33
C THR A 138 -2.11 -13.84 8.65
N SER A 139 -0.95 -14.48 8.56
CA SER A 139 -0.79 -15.84 8.04
C SER A 139 -1.53 -16.87 8.89
N LYS A 140 -1.75 -18.08 8.36
CA LYS A 140 -2.46 -19.15 9.07
C LYS A 140 -1.63 -19.69 10.24
N SER A 141 -0.30 -19.62 10.13
CA SER A 141 0.62 -19.93 11.21
C SER A 141 0.68 -18.86 12.31
N GLY A 142 0.03 -17.70 12.11
CA GLY A 142 -0.12 -16.65 13.12
C GLY A 142 0.90 -15.52 13.02
N THR A 143 1.83 -15.55 12.07
CA THR A 143 2.71 -14.40 11.79
C THR A 143 1.93 -13.27 11.13
N THR A 144 2.02 -12.08 11.70
CA THR A 144 1.42 -10.84 11.16
C THR A 144 2.47 -10.01 10.44
N TRP A 145 2.07 -9.47 9.28
CA TRP A 145 2.87 -8.64 8.41
C TRP A 145 2.16 -7.31 8.21
N ASP A 146 2.87 -6.21 8.43
CA ASP A 146 2.37 -4.91 8.02
C ASP A 146 2.60 -4.74 6.51
N VAL A 147 1.60 -4.20 5.82
CA VAL A 147 1.64 -4.04 4.36
C VAL A 147 1.46 -2.58 4.01
N SER A 148 2.48 -1.95 3.44
CA SER A 148 2.45 -0.55 3.02
C SER A 148 2.71 -0.40 1.53
N SER A 149 2.21 0.68 0.95
CA SER A 149 2.42 1.07 -0.45
C SER A 149 2.97 2.48 -0.48
N ARG A 150 4.02 2.68 -1.28
CA ARG A 150 4.61 3.99 -1.58
C ARG A 150 4.21 4.47 -2.97
N GLY A 151 4.32 5.77 -3.20
CA GLY A 151 3.94 6.39 -4.47
C GLY A 151 2.42 6.43 -4.69
N THR A 152 1.64 6.37 -3.61
CA THR A 152 0.17 6.34 -3.68
C THR A 152 -0.46 7.73 -3.73
N GLY A 153 0.33 8.79 -3.74
CA GLY A 153 -0.09 10.20 -3.74
C GLY A 153 0.51 10.98 -2.56
N VAL A 154 0.43 12.31 -2.63
CA VAL A 154 1.01 13.21 -1.62
C VAL A 154 0.05 13.41 -0.45
N THR A 155 0.54 13.25 0.77
CA THR A 155 -0.23 13.46 2.02
C THR A 155 0.12 14.80 2.65
N ALA A 156 -0.67 15.23 3.64
CA ALA A 156 -0.35 16.41 4.46
C ALA A 156 0.98 16.30 5.24
N LEU A 157 1.56 15.10 5.33
CA LEU A 157 2.81 14.84 6.04
C LEU A 157 4.05 15.01 5.14
N ALA A 158 3.85 15.27 3.85
CA ALA A 158 4.93 15.45 2.90
C ALA A 158 5.72 16.76 3.20
N PRO A 159 7.06 16.73 3.18
CA PRO A 159 7.86 17.94 3.40
C PRO A 159 7.48 19.08 2.45
N GLY A 160 7.14 18.77 1.20
CA GLY A 160 6.70 19.75 0.21
C GLY A 160 5.39 20.45 0.58
N VAL A 161 4.42 19.72 1.15
CA VAL A 161 3.14 20.29 1.61
C VAL A 161 3.34 21.20 2.81
N VAL A 162 4.17 20.79 3.76
CA VAL A 162 4.54 21.63 4.92
C VAL A 162 5.20 22.92 4.46
N LYS A 163 6.11 22.83 3.49
CA LYS A 163 6.80 24.00 2.92
C LYS A 163 5.84 24.93 2.17
N ALA A 164 4.88 24.39 1.43
CA ALA A 164 3.88 25.16 0.71
C ALA A 164 2.88 25.86 1.66
N GLY A 165 2.62 25.29 2.83
CA GLY A 165 1.65 25.81 3.79
C GLY A 165 0.19 25.60 3.37
N HIS A 166 -0.05 24.83 2.30
CA HIS A 166 -1.37 24.44 1.81
C HIS A 166 -1.32 23.06 1.14
N PRO A 167 -2.45 22.34 1.02
CA PRO A 167 -2.51 21.09 0.29
C PRO A 167 -2.03 21.22 -1.16
N LEU A 168 -1.38 20.17 -1.66
CA LEU A 168 -0.86 20.10 -3.04
C LEU A 168 -1.51 18.94 -3.79
N PRO A 169 -1.75 19.05 -5.11
CA PRO A 169 -2.18 17.93 -5.91
C PRO A 169 -1.06 16.88 -6.00
N SER A 170 -1.43 15.60 -5.99
CA SER A 170 -0.45 14.53 -6.24
C SER A 170 0.15 14.68 -7.64
N GLY A 171 1.48 14.61 -7.75
CA GLY A 171 2.25 14.90 -8.97
C GLY A 171 2.79 16.34 -9.03
N CYS A 172 2.53 17.19 -8.03
CA CYS A 172 3.09 18.54 -7.98
C CYS A 172 4.61 18.51 -7.76
N GLU A 173 5.35 19.27 -8.57
CA GLU A 173 6.82 19.38 -8.49
C GLU A 173 7.29 20.78 -8.04
N ASP A 174 6.35 21.66 -7.69
CA ASP A 174 6.67 23.06 -7.30
C ASP A 174 7.48 23.14 -6.00
N TYR A 175 7.44 22.09 -5.17
CA TYR A 175 8.17 21.98 -3.91
C TYR A 175 8.97 20.67 -3.83
N GLY A 176 10.09 20.70 -3.12
CA GLY A 176 10.86 19.48 -2.86
C GLY A 176 10.00 18.45 -2.12
N TYR A 177 10.01 17.20 -2.59
CA TYR A 177 9.22 16.09 -2.02
C TYR A 177 7.68 16.30 -2.02
N SER A 178 7.12 17.15 -2.90
CA SER A 178 5.66 17.32 -3.03
C SER A 178 4.99 16.37 -4.01
N CYS A 179 5.74 15.61 -4.82
CA CYS A 179 5.15 14.82 -5.90
C CYS A 179 4.25 13.70 -5.36
N GLY A 180 4.63 13.04 -4.25
CA GLY A 180 3.84 11.93 -3.70
C GLY A 180 3.83 10.65 -4.56
N MET A 181 4.56 10.66 -5.67
CA MET A 181 4.73 9.53 -6.59
C MET A 181 6.03 8.78 -6.32
N ALA A 182 6.14 7.61 -6.95
CA ALA A 182 7.38 6.83 -7.01
C ALA A 182 7.65 6.45 -8.47
N GLU A 183 8.90 6.62 -8.88
CA GLU A 183 9.36 6.23 -10.20
C GLU A 183 9.70 4.75 -10.25
N ILE A 184 9.62 4.15 -11.45
CA ILE A 184 9.75 2.70 -11.60
C ILE A 184 11.15 2.19 -11.22
N ASP A 185 12.18 2.98 -11.46
CA ASP A 185 13.57 2.66 -11.10
C ASP A 185 13.78 2.65 -9.59
N GLU A 186 13.16 3.58 -8.85
CA GLU A 186 13.12 3.59 -7.39
C GLU A 186 12.46 2.31 -6.83
N LEU A 187 11.36 1.87 -7.45
CA LEU A 187 10.64 0.65 -7.03
C LEU A 187 11.49 -0.61 -7.29
N TYR A 188 12.09 -0.74 -8.48
CA TYR A 188 12.97 -1.88 -8.77
C TYR A 188 14.22 -1.90 -7.90
N SER A 189 14.82 -0.74 -7.65
CA SER A 189 16.00 -0.64 -6.79
C SER A 189 15.69 -1.11 -5.36
N ALA A 190 14.53 -0.71 -4.81
CA ALA A 190 14.07 -1.19 -3.51
C ALA A 190 13.81 -2.70 -3.50
N ALA A 191 13.15 -3.24 -4.54
CA ALA A 191 12.88 -4.66 -4.65
C ALA A 191 14.15 -5.52 -4.72
N ILE A 192 15.16 -5.06 -5.47
CA ILE A 192 16.43 -5.77 -5.59
C ILE A 192 17.23 -5.70 -4.29
N LEU A 193 17.39 -4.50 -3.71
CA LEU A 193 18.23 -4.30 -2.53
C LEU A 193 17.67 -4.98 -1.28
N SER A 194 16.35 -4.95 -1.08
CA SER A 194 15.70 -5.67 0.03
C SER A 194 16.00 -7.18 -0.04
N GLU A 195 15.88 -7.78 -1.21
CA GLU A 195 16.17 -9.21 -1.38
C GLU A 195 17.66 -9.53 -1.22
N VAL A 196 18.56 -8.64 -1.67
CA VAL A 196 20.00 -8.80 -1.46
C VAL A 196 20.33 -8.80 0.03
N PHE A 197 19.85 -7.82 0.79
CA PHE A 197 20.09 -7.75 2.23
C PHE A 197 19.49 -8.96 2.96
N HIS A 198 18.25 -9.31 2.66
CA HIS A 198 17.60 -10.47 3.27
C HIS A 198 18.38 -11.76 3.01
N ARG A 199 18.82 -12.02 1.78
CA ARG A 199 19.59 -13.21 1.42
C ARG A 199 20.99 -13.26 2.03
N GLN A 200 21.54 -12.11 2.41
CA GLN A 200 22.79 -12.03 3.16
C GLN A 200 22.59 -12.16 4.67
N GLY A 201 21.35 -12.38 5.15
CA GLY A 201 21.04 -12.55 6.57
C GLY A 201 20.87 -11.23 7.33
N TYR A 202 20.75 -10.10 6.63
CA TYR A 202 20.47 -8.81 7.26
C TYR A 202 18.96 -8.61 7.44
N HIS A 203 18.56 -8.04 8.58
CA HIS A 203 17.18 -7.62 8.82
C HIS A 203 16.85 -6.42 7.92
N THR A 204 15.77 -6.54 7.16
CA THR A 204 15.35 -5.53 6.20
C THR A 204 13.85 -5.67 5.89
N GLU A 205 13.22 -4.57 5.54
CA GLU A 205 11.88 -4.60 4.94
C GLU A 205 11.93 -5.35 3.60
N ARG A 206 10.83 -6.01 3.26
CA ARG A 206 10.74 -6.86 2.06
C ARG A 206 9.76 -6.25 1.09
N VAL A 207 10.00 -6.45 -0.21
CA VAL A 207 9.12 -5.95 -1.28
C VAL A 207 8.38 -7.12 -1.92
N LEU A 208 7.05 -7.04 -1.84
CA LEU A 208 6.09 -8.00 -2.39
C LEU A 208 5.80 -7.76 -3.87
#